data_AF-A0A7S1QTZ1-F1
#
_entry.id   AF-A0A7S1QTZ1-F1
#
_cell.length_a   1.000
_cell.length_b   1.000
_cell.length_c   1.000
_cell.angle_alpha   90.00
_cell.angle_beta   90.00
_cell.angle_gamma   90.00
#
_symmetry.space_group_name_H-M   'P 1'
#
loop_
_entity.id
_entity.type
_entity.pdbx_description
1 polymer ?
#
loop_
_entity_poly.entity_id
_entity_poly.type
_entity_poly.pdbx_seq_one_letter_code
_entity_poly.pdbx_strand_id
1 'polypeptide(L)'
;EPQLLDRQMKYGQSLFACDGYDVYSNRSWIFGNGHVARVVNVSMQCETGGEFKTALNAGIFKAVWFQVVSDGKYQLYDWTVKVDPDCVFFPDRLRALLPAFDASASPSGVYLNNCRFGLHGPLEGLSKA
;
A
#
# COMPACT_ATOMS: atom_id res chain seq x y z
N GLU A 1 -11.36 1.23 7.46
CA GLU A 1 -12.12 0.13 8.10
C GLU A 1 -11.44 -0.31 9.41
N PRO A 2 -11.61 0.43 10.51
CA PRO A 2 -10.79 0.23 11.72
C PRO A 2 -10.90 -1.19 12.32
N GLN A 3 -12.11 -1.74 12.42
CA GLN A 3 -12.34 -3.07 13.00
C GLN A 3 -11.72 -4.21 12.19
N LEU A 4 -11.58 -4.05 10.87
CA LEU A 4 -10.91 -5.04 10.03
C LEU A 4 -9.40 -5.01 10.27
N LEU A 5 -8.81 -3.81 10.32
CA LEU A 5 -7.39 -3.62 10.63
C LEU A 5 -7.02 -4.17 12.01
N ASP A 6 -7.86 -3.94 13.03
CA ASP A 6 -7.64 -4.49 14.37
C ASP A 6 -7.59 -6.02 14.37
N ARG A 7 -8.50 -6.67 13.61
CA ARG A 7 -8.52 -8.14 13.47
C ARG A 7 -7.33 -8.66 12.67
N GLN A 8 -7.00 -8.02 11.55
CA GLN A 8 -5.84 -8.39 10.75
C GLN A 8 -4.55 -8.29 11.58
N MET A 9 -4.39 -7.23 12.40
CA MET A 9 -3.26 -7.08 13.30
C MET A 9 -3.23 -8.15 14.38
N LYS A 10 -4.36 -8.42 15.03
CA LYS A 10 -4.47 -9.45 16.08
C LYS A 10 -3.97 -10.82 15.61
N TYR A 11 -4.22 -11.16 14.34
CA TYR A 11 -3.83 -12.45 13.76
C TYR A 11 -2.55 -12.40 12.91
N GLY A 12 -1.86 -11.25 12.86
CA GLY A 12 -0.67 -11.07 12.03
C GLY A 12 -0.94 -11.39 10.56
N GLN A 13 -2.05 -10.91 9.99
CA GLN A 13 -2.48 -11.19 8.62
C GLN A 13 -2.33 -9.96 7.72
N SER A 14 -2.36 -10.17 6.40
CA SER A 14 -2.23 -9.11 5.39
C SER A 14 -0.95 -8.30 5.63
N LEU A 15 -1.04 -6.96 5.60
CA LEU A 15 0.02 -6.01 5.92
C LEU A 15 0.83 -6.37 7.19
N PHE A 16 0.18 -6.89 8.23
CA PHE A 16 0.82 -7.13 9.51
C PHE A 16 1.71 -8.37 9.55
N ALA A 17 1.78 -9.14 8.46
CA ALA A 17 2.76 -10.22 8.25
C ALA A 17 4.02 -9.78 7.47
N CYS A 18 4.10 -8.51 7.05
CA CYS A 18 5.28 -7.94 6.41
C CYS A 18 6.39 -7.62 7.44
N ASP A 19 7.63 -7.46 6.94
CA ASP A 19 8.80 -7.09 7.77
C ASP A 19 8.71 -5.66 8.34
N GLY A 20 7.81 -4.86 7.79
CA GLY A 20 7.40 -3.57 8.30
C GLY A 20 6.09 -3.11 7.69
N TYR A 21 5.39 -2.25 8.41
CA TYR A 21 4.11 -1.71 7.99
C TYR A 21 3.86 -0.32 8.53
N ASP A 22 3.01 0.43 7.84
CA ASP A 22 2.38 1.67 8.30
C ASP A 22 0.96 1.73 7.73
N VAL A 23 0.06 2.39 8.45
CA VAL A 23 -1.33 2.64 8.01
C VAL A 23 -1.48 4.14 7.77
N TYR A 24 -1.89 4.53 6.57
CA TYR A 24 -2.10 5.92 6.17
C TYR A 24 -3.58 6.27 6.11
N SER A 25 -3.93 7.49 6.51
CA SER A 25 -5.31 7.99 6.47
C SER A 25 -5.40 9.50 6.58
N ASN A 26 -6.59 10.08 6.40
CA ASN A 26 -6.81 11.52 6.55
C ASN A 26 -6.99 12.00 7.99
N ARG A 27 -6.94 11.09 8.96
CA ARG A 27 -7.04 11.39 10.38
C ARG A 27 -6.10 10.49 11.15
N SER A 28 -5.64 10.96 12.30
CA SER A 28 -4.89 10.10 13.22
C SER A 28 -5.86 9.38 14.15
N TRP A 29 -5.60 8.10 14.43
CA TRP A 29 -6.24 7.34 15.50
C TRP A 29 -5.30 6.22 15.95
N ILE A 30 -5.59 5.68 17.12
CA ILE A 30 -4.89 4.54 17.69
C ILE A 30 -5.66 3.27 17.33
N PHE A 31 -4.95 2.24 16.88
CA PHE A 31 -5.51 0.93 16.55
C PHE A 31 -4.60 -0.21 17.04
N GLY A 32 -5.20 -1.38 17.21
CA GLY A 32 -4.55 -2.56 17.78
C GLY A 32 -3.74 -2.27 19.04
N ASN A 33 -2.49 -2.74 19.08
CA ASN A 33 -1.58 -2.62 20.23
C ASN A 33 -0.92 -1.23 20.34
N GLY A 34 -1.69 -0.14 20.25
CA GLY A 34 -1.17 1.23 20.41
C GLY A 34 -0.53 1.82 19.15
N HIS A 35 -0.75 1.24 17.98
CA HIS A 35 -0.24 1.78 16.72
C HIS A 35 -1.01 3.03 16.31
N VAL A 36 -0.33 4.01 15.73
CA VAL A 36 -0.92 5.28 15.32
C VAL A 36 -0.96 5.38 13.80
N ALA A 37 -2.13 5.69 13.25
CA ALA A 37 -2.27 5.92 11.82
C ALA A 37 -1.57 7.23 11.40
N ARG A 38 -0.82 7.17 10.30
CA ARG A 38 -0.11 8.30 9.70
C ARG A 38 -1.08 9.17 8.92
N VAL A 39 -0.97 10.49 9.11
CA VAL A 39 -1.91 11.44 8.51
C VAL A 39 -1.40 11.88 7.14
N VAL A 40 -2.28 11.78 6.15
CA VAL A 40 -2.14 12.38 4.81
C VAL A 40 -3.20 13.46 4.68
N ASN A 41 -2.81 14.70 4.45
CA ASN A 41 -3.70 15.86 4.48
C ASN A 41 -4.56 16.01 3.20
N VAL A 42 -5.34 14.97 2.87
CA VAL A 42 -6.29 14.92 1.75
C VAL A 42 -7.53 14.16 2.18
N SER A 43 -8.68 14.38 1.54
CA SER A 43 -9.85 13.51 1.76
C SER A 43 -9.56 12.10 1.26
N MET A 44 -9.97 11.08 2.01
CA MET A 44 -9.96 9.68 1.54
C MET A 44 -11.25 9.30 0.79
N GLN A 45 -12.15 10.25 0.58
CA GLN A 45 -13.37 10.06 -0.20
C GLN A 45 -13.16 10.56 -1.63
N CYS A 46 -13.71 9.83 -2.59
CA CYS A 46 -13.74 10.21 -3.99
C CYS A 46 -15.12 9.91 -4.59
N GLU A 47 -15.40 10.55 -5.72
CA GLU A 47 -16.58 10.27 -6.51
C GLU A 47 -16.38 9.02 -7.37
N THR A 48 -17.50 8.42 -7.78
CA THR A 48 -17.51 7.38 -8.81
C THR A 48 -17.84 8.02 -10.15
N GLY A 49 -17.05 7.76 -11.18
CA GLY A 49 -17.22 8.42 -12.47
C GLY A 49 -16.33 7.90 -13.58
N GLY A 50 -16.07 8.76 -14.57
CA GLY A 50 -15.32 8.41 -15.77
C GLY A 50 -16.07 7.49 -16.73
N GLU A 51 -15.37 7.08 -17.79
CA GLU A 51 -15.87 6.16 -18.82
C GLU A 51 -16.29 4.80 -18.24
N PHE A 52 -15.52 4.31 -17.27
CA PHE A 52 -15.69 2.98 -16.68
C PHE A 52 -16.55 2.95 -15.41
N LYS A 53 -17.08 4.09 -14.95
CA LYS A 53 -17.90 4.22 -13.73
C LYS A 53 -17.22 3.64 -12.48
N THR A 54 -15.94 3.94 -12.30
CA THR A 54 -15.10 3.49 -11.18
C THR A 54 -14.78 4.64 -10.21
N ALA A 55 -14.20 4.32 -9.06
CA ALA A 55 -13.74 5.29 -8.08
C ALA A 55 -12.60 6.17 -8.65
N LEU A 56 -12.76 7.49 -8.58
CA LEU A 56 -11.79 8.48 -9.08
C LEU A 56 -10.74 8.83 -8.00
N ASN A 57 -10.03 7.82 -7.50
CA ASN A 57 -9.13 7.92 -6.33
C ASN A 57 -7.64 8.12 -6.66
N ALA A 58 -7.25 8.24 -7.94
CA ALA A 58 -5.85 8.35 -8.34
C ALA A 58 -5.09 9.50 -7.64
N GLY A 59 -5.74 10.66 -7.46
CA GLY A 59 -5.15 11.79 -6.75
C GLY A 59 -4.91 11.53 -5.26
N ILE A 60 -5.78 10.75 -4.62
CA ILE A 60 -5.66 10.35 -3.21
C ILE A 60 -4.44 9.44 -3.05
N PHE A 61 -4.32 8.41 -3.88
CA PHE A 61 -3.19 7.49 -3.80
C PHE A 61 -1.86 8.16 -4.17
N LYS A 62 -1.85 9.12 -5.10
CA LYS A 62 -0.67 9.94 -5.36
C LYS A 62 -0.21 10.71 -4.12
N ALA A 63 -1.15 11.30 -3.36
CA ALA A 63 -0.83 11.98 -2.12
C ALA A 63 -0.31 11.02 -1.03
N VAL A 64 -0.89 9.83 -0.92
CA VAL A 64 -0.40 8.79 0.01
C VAL A 64 1.02 8.36 -0.36
N TRP A 65 1.30 8.09 -1.63
CA TRP A 65 2.65 7.73 -2.09
C TRP A 65 3.66 8.86 -1.84
N PHE A 66 3.28 10.13 -2.02
CA PHE A 66 4.14 11.25 -1.63
C PHE A 66 4.43 11.27 -0.13
N GLN A 67 3.44 10.96 0.72
CA GLN A 67 3.68 10.84 2.16
C GLN A 67 4.63 9.66 2.48
N VAL A 68 4.46 8.51 1.84
CA VAL A 68 5.35 7.34 2.01
C VAL A 68 6.80 7.71 1.66
N VAL A 69 7.00 8.44 0.55
CA VAL A 69 8.34 8.91 0.15
C VAL A 69 8.90 9.92 1.15
N SER A 70 8.08 10.87 1.59
CA SER A 70 8.45 11.86 2.61
C SER A 70 8.87 11.21 3.94
N ASP A 71 8.19 10.13 4.34
CA ASP A 71 8.49 9.40 5.58
C ASP A 71 9.76 8.55 5.47
N GLY A 72 10.22 8.23 4.26
CA GLY A 72 11.52 7.61 3.98
C GLY A 72 11.68 6.15 4.42
N LYS A 73 10.78 5.61 5.25
CA LYS A 73 10.87 4.24 5.80
C LYS A 73 10.93 3.16 4.71
N TYR A 74 10.33 3.42 3.54
CA TYR A 74 10.35 2.49 2.40
C TYR A 74 11.78 2.09 1.97
N GLN A 75 12.77 2.95 2.22
CA GLN A 75 14.18 2.70 1.88
C GLN A 75 14.82 1.58 2.71
N LEU A 76 14.21 1.18 3.82
CA LEU A 76 14.68 0.08 4.65
C LEU A 76 14.31 -1.31 4.10
N TYR A 77 13.48 -1.37 3.06
CA TYR A 77 12.94 -2.60 2.50
C TYR A 77 13.20 -2.66 0.99
N ASP A 78 13.47 -3.85 0.46
CA ASP A 78 13.69 -4.01 -0.98
C ASP A 78 12.41 -3.78 -1.79
N TRP A 79 11.26 -4.04 -1.19
CA TRP A 79 9.93 -3.89 -1.78
C TRP A 79 8.96 -3.23 -0.82
N THR A 80 8.13 -2.34 -1.36
CA THR A 80 7.02 -1.68 -0.66
C THR A 80 5.71 -1.97 -1.40
N VAL A 81 4.67 -2.29 -0.65
CA VAL A 81 3.37 -2.66 -1.22
C VAL A 81 2.27 -1.80 -0.62
N LYS A 82 1.51 -1.09 -1.46
CA LYS A 82 0.24 -0.49 -1.06
C LYS A 82 -0.83 -1.57 -1.05
N VAL A 83 -1.58 -1.66 0.04
CA VAL A 83 -2.67 -2.63 0.22
C VAL A 83 -3.89 -1.90 0.76
N ASP A 84 -5.03 -2.00 0.06
CA ASP A 84 -6.30 -1.48 0.59
C ASP A 84 -6.74 -2.32 1.81
N PRO A 85 -7.43 -1.73 2.82
CA PRO A 85 -7.71 -2.45 4.07
C PRO A 85 -8.56 -3.72 3.92
N ASP A 86 -9.43 -3.79 2.92
CA ASP A 86 -10.29 -4.93 2.58
C ASP A 86 -9.64 -5.92 1.60
N CYS A 87 -8.42 -5.64 1.13
CA CYS A 87 -7.69 -6.51 0.23
C CYS A 87 -7.24 -7.80 0.92
N VAL A 88 -7.56 -8.94 0.31
CA VAL A 88 -7.00 -10.23 0.73
C VAL A 88 -5.57 -10.33 0.20
N PHE A 89 -4.60 -10.11 1.08
CA PHE A 89 -3.18 -10.10 0.76
C PHE A 89 -2.42 -11.14 1.59
N PHE A 90 -1.50 -11.86 0.93
CA PHE A 90 -0.63 -12.86 1.53
C PHE A 90 0.83 -12.49 1.25
N PRO A 91 1.56 -11.88 2.20
CA PRO A 91 2.96 -11.49 1.99
C PRO A 91 3.85 -12.63 1.51
N ASP A 92 3.66 -13.85 2.03
CA ASP A 92 4.47 -15.02 1.64
C ASP A 92 4.26 -15.43 0.18
N ARG A 93 3.04 -15.28 -0.34
CA ARG A 93 2.77 -15.53 -1.77
C ARG A 93 3.48 -14.50 -2.64
N LEU A 94 3.50 -13.24 -2.22
CA LEU A 94 4.24 -12.21 -2.94
C LEU A 94 5.75 -12.49 -2.89
N ARG A 95 6.31 -12.78 -1.71
CA ARG A 95 7.73 -13.11 -1.54
C ARG A 95 8.17 -14.26 -2.45
N ALA A 96 7.35 -15.28 -2.64
CA ALA A 96 7.66 -16.37 -3.56
C ALA A 96 7.70 -15.94 -5.06
N LEU A 97 7.01 -14.87 -5.42
CA LEU A 97 6.97 -14.32 -6.78
C LEU A 97 8.07 -13.29 -7.03
N LEU A 98 8.50 -12.53 -6.01
CA LEU A 98 9.49 -11.45 -6.15
C LEU A 98 10.81 -11.88 -6.82
N PRO A 99 11.37 -13.10 -6.62
CA PRO A 99 12.58 -13.53 -7.32
C PRO A 99 12.47 -13.57 -8.85
N ALA A 100 11.25 -13.58 -9.41
CA ALA A 100 11.04 -13.49 -10.86
C ALA A 100 11.21 -12.05 -11.40
N PHE A 101 11.35 -11.06 -10.51
CA PHE A 101 11.51 -9.65 -10.86
C PHE A 101 12.89 -9.17 -10.44
N ASP A 102 13.71 -8.75 -11.41
CA ASP A 102 15.00 -8.15 -11.12
C ASP A 102 14.84 -6.68 -10.70
N ALA A 103 14.73 -6.45 -9.40
CA ALA A 103 14.69 -5.09 -8.85
C ALA A 103 15.98 -4.30 -9.06
N SER A 104 17.11 -4.97 -9.31
CA SER A 104 18.41 -4.34 -9.56
C SER A 104 18.61 -3.92 -11.01
N ALA A 105 17.74 -4.37 -11.92
CA ALA A 105 17.79 -4.03 -13.33
C ALA A 105 17.54 -2.53 -13.62
N SER A 106 17.00 -1.77 -12.66
CA SER A 106 16.65 -0.36 -12.82
C SER A 106 17.19 0.48 -11.66
N PRO A 107 18.07 1.47 -11.91
CA PRO A 107 18.53 2.41 -10.88
C PRO A 107 17.44 3.41 -10.43
N SER A 108 16.24 3.33 -11.01
CA SER A 108 15.07 4.14 -10.62
C SER A 108 14.01 3.30 -9.92
N GLY A 109 14.33 2.05 -9.57
CA GLY A 109 13.39 1.06 -9.07
C GLY A 109 12.50 0.46 -10.16
N VAL A 110 11.72 -0.54 -9.78
CA VAL A 110 10.77 -1.26 -10.62
C VAL A 110 9.39 -1.28 -9.97
N TYR A 111 8.33 -1.40 -10.77
CA TYR A 111 6.98 -1.66 -10.28
C TYR A 111 6.42 -2.94 -10.87
N LEU A 112 5.59 -3.65 -10.11
CA LEU A 112 4.93 -4.88 -10.54
C LEU A 112 3.73 -4.53 -11.41
N ASN A 113 3.89 -4.62 -12.72
CA ASN A 113 2.79 -4.34 -13.63
C ASN A 113 1.71 -5.45 -13.56
N ASN A 114 0.55 -5.13 -13.00
CA ASN A 114 -0.55 -6.08 -12.78
C ASN A 114 -1.72 -5.90 -13.75
N CYS A 115 -1.67 -4.91 -14.65
CA CYS A 115 -2.67 -4.64 -15.68
C CYS A 115 -2.00 -4.25 -17.00
N ARG A 116 -2.67 -4.39 -18.15
CA ARG A 116 -2.12 -3.94 -19.45
C ARG A 116 -1.68 -2.46 -19.43
N PHE A 117 -2.28 -1.65 -18.55
CA PHE A 117 -2.08 -0.20 -18.46
C PHE A 117 -1.25 0.26 -17.25
N GLY A 118 -0.62 -0.65 -16.49
CA GLY A 118 0.19 -0.32 -15.32
C GLY A 118 -0.37 -0.87 -14.01
N LEU A 119 -0.13 -0.14 -12.92
CA LEU A 119 -0.65 -0.47 -11.59
C LEU A 119 -2.16 -0.22 -11.52
N HIS A 120 -2.92 -1.23 -11.14
CA HIS A 120 -4.35 -1.10 -10.94
C HIS A 120 -4.83 -1.93 -9.73
N GLY A 121 -5.69 -1.31 -8.93
CA GLY A 121 -6.53 -2.02 -7.96
C GLY A 121 -6.02 -1.89 -6.52
N PRO A 122 -6.41 -2.84 -5.65
CA PRO A 122 -6.19 -2.70 -4.22
C PRO A 122 -4.75 -3.01 -3.78
N LEU A 123 -3.90 -3.47 -4.71
CA LEU A 123 -2.53 -3.88 -4.42
C LEU A 123 -1.55 -3.33 -5.46
N GLU A 124 -0.52 -2.61 -5.01
CA GLU A 124 0.50 -2.00 -5.85
C GLU A 124 1.89 -2.28 -5.26
N GLY A 125 2.78 -2.94 -6.01
CA GLY A 125 4.11 -3.31 -5.53
C GLY A 125 5.22 -2.54 -6.26
N LEU A 126 6.08 -1.88 -5.49
CA LEU A 126 7.21 -1.09 -6.00
C LEU A 126 8.49 -1.54 -5.28
N SER A 127 9.60 -1.66 -6.00
CA SER A 127 10.91 -1.83 -5.35
C SER A 127 11.41 -0.50 -4.80
N LYS A 128 12.40 -0.56 -3.92
CA LYS A 128 13.24 0.62 -3.69
C LYS A 128 13.96 1.03 -4.98
N ALA A 129 14.25 2.32 -5.10
CA ALA A 129 15.10 2.89 -6.14
C ALA A 129 16.52 3.07 -5.61
#